data_AF-A0A3Q1FZZ3-F1
#
_entry.id   AF-A0A3Q1FZZ3-F1
#
_cell.length_a   1.000
_cell.length_b   1.000
_cell.length_c   1.000
_cell.angle_alpha   90.00
_cell.angle_beta   90.00
_cell.angle_gamma   90.00
#
_symmetry.space_group_name_H-M   'P 1'
#
loop_
_entity.id
_entity.type
_entity.pdbx_description
1 polymer ?
#
loop_
_entity_poly.entity_id
_entity_poly.type
_entity_poly.pdbx_seq_one_letter_code
_entity_poly.pdbx_strand_id
1 'polypeptide(L)'
;MMMERRSNSPLPCLDLNNFESAAAERSRYVLTSPRSLESCARLGVRPVQLLIKSLNELIAERRDMPFEAMRVMHESYEKERTKLVQMCREERERIIQEDMRTEDRWPSGHKASVLPHSKLKDPSADKHSTGPVPYADLCSKGKSVSRSTCSVAGKRDSDRSTVCSFSLGDLRQSPATEMQLQRITKDINKEMYVTVPERDRKIAALMLVKHQEEEARLKLCQREEQERQEARRQEEAQQAEAEKKRRKKLRQSMNRWNEELKARRRLRECQEKEKAGLLEQEVMLQEDRWKRLKEEVEAQRREKIEVAQKEAEERKCYQEKLLREKEEVEKRHLEKERQVAEEREEKARRSKVLQEKRERRRLQEENRRELLRHILLKQKVEQQVEEEEAHMKSTLEKKLQHSCQKRAQVVGARLRELQERGAREDEQIQRAQLRAELQNIQQLTHKQILVQLSQRRVERAALKASAQRRSRAQQTQQRNKHKQICHLRLREKLQREEEALRQVRESYVSMKEWKRERLQKQREQIQEEAQRLARASFHMRERVRQQTHKRTFDQMAREAQLTASISRLKL
;
A
#
# COMPACT_ATOMS: atom_id res chain seq x y z
N MET A 1 40.84 -32.05 -41.73
CA MET A 1 39.53 -31.54 -41.26
C MET A 1 39.22 -32.19 -39.92
N MET A 2 39.62 -31.55 -38.83
CA MET A 2 39.32 -32.05 -37.49
C MET A 2 37.89 -31.64 -37.13
N MET A 3 37.02 -32.64 -36.93
CA MET A 3 35.73 -32.43 -36.29
C MET A 3 35.99 -32.03 -34.83
N GLU A 4 35.71 -30.77 -34.50
CA GLU A 4 35.71 -30.31 -33.11
C GLU A 4 34.66 -31.09 -32.33
N ARG A 5 35.16 -31.83 -31.33
CA ARG A 5 34.39 -32.51 -30.32
C ARG A 5 33.40 -31.53 -29.70
N ARG A 6 32.10 -31.80 -29.81
CA ARG A 6 31.05 -31.08 -29.08
C ARG A 6 31.28 -31.29 -27.59
N SER A 7 31.91 -30.31 -26.97
CA SER A 7 31.97 -30.15 -25.52
C SER A 7 30.53 -30.02 -25.01
N ASN A 8 29.99 -31.09 -24.44
CA ASN A 8 28.71 -31.06 -23.73
C ASN A 8 28.89 -30.32 -22.39
N SER A 9 29.14 -29.02 -22.44
CA SER A 9 28.87 -28.14 -21.30
C SER A 9 27.34 -27.96 -21.19
N PRO A 10 26.76 -27.97 -19.98
CA PRO A 10 25.34 -27.71 -19.82
C PRO A 10 25.02 -26.35 -20.45
N LEU A 11 24.03 -26.32 -21.36
CA LEU A 11 23.57 -25.08 -21.99
C LEU A 11 23.34 -24.03 -20.89
N PRO A 12 23.95 -22.84 -20.98
CA PRO A 12 23.75 -21.81 -19.98
C PRO A 12 22.27 -21.46 -19.91
N CYS A 13 21.73 -21.41 -18.69
CA CYS A 13 20.36 -20.96 -18.45
C CYS A 13 20.32 -19.43 -18.59
N LEU A 14 19.90 -18.96 -19.76
CA LEU A 14 19.80 -17.56 -20.14
C LEU A 14 18.37 -17.08 -19.93
N ASP A 15 18.19 -16.13 -19.02
CA ASP A 15 16.97 -15.47 -18.64
C ASP A 15 17.04 -13.96 -18.90
N LEU A 16 15.95 -13.24 -18.63
CA LEU A 16 15.87 -11.78 -18.85
C LEU A 16 16.80 -10.95 -17.95
N ASN A 17 17.51 -11.57 -17.01
CA ASN A 17 18.44 -10.91 -16.10
C ASN A 17 19.91 -11.16 -16.48
N ASN A 18 20.22 -12.25 -17.18
CA ASN A 18 21.60 -12.63 -17.49
C ASN A 18 21.93 -12.79 -18.99
N PHE A 19 20.98 -12.51 -19.89
CA PHE A 19 21.16 -12.62 -21.36
C PHE A 19 22.21 -11.65 -21.96
N GLU A 20 22.65 -10.64 -21.21
CA GLU A 20 23.72 -9.69 -21.61
C GLU A 20 25.08 -10.03 -20.99
N SER A 21 25.21 -11.17 -20.30
CA SER A 21 26.48 -11.55 -19.68
C SER A 21 27.51 -12.03 -20.72
N ALA A 22 28.81 -11.91 -20.42
CA ALA A 22 29.89 -12.41 -21.29
C ALA A 22 29.79 -13.92 -21.61
N ALA A 23 29.09 -14.69 -20.77
CA ALA A 23 28.77 -16.10 -21.03
C ALA A 23 27.65 -16.28 -22.08
N ALA A 24 26.76 -15.28 -22.22
CA ALA A 24 25.67 -15.27 -23.19
C ALA A 24 26.16 -14.88 -24.59
N GLU A 25 27.19 -14.04 -24.73
CA GLU A 25 27.78 -13.66 -26.03
C GLU A 25 28.31 -14.85 -26.84
N ARG A 26 28.72 -15.93 -26.15
CA ARG A 26 29.20 -17.17 -26.76
C ARG A 26 28.09 -18.21 -27.00
N SER A 27 26.84 -17.91 -26.63
CA SER A 27 25.69 -18.79 -26.77
C SER A 27 24.99 -18.57 -28.12
N ARG A 28 24.52 -19.66 -28.74
CA ARG A 28 23.71 -19.60 -29.97
C ARG A 28 22.28 -19.08 -29.73
N TYR A 29 21.79 -19.17 -28.50
CA TYR A 29 20.42 -18.80 -28.13
C TYR A 29 20.41 -17.55 -27.26
N VAL A 30 19.44 -16.65 -27.49
CA VAL A 30 19.28 -15.40 -26.73
C VAL A 30 18.65 -15.64 -25.35
N LEU A 31 17.63 -16.49 -25.27
CA LEU A 31 16.97 -16.90 -24.04
C LEU A 31 16.76 -18.42 -24.06
N THR A 32 17.00 -19.07 -22.94
CA THR A 32 16.78 -20.53 -22.75
C THR A 32 15.89 -20.83 -21.54
N SER A 33 15.63 -19.84 -20.68
CA SER A 33 14.68 -19.93 -19.56
C SER A 33 13.23 -20.02 -20.07
N PRO A 34 12.46 -21.08 -19.72
CA PRO A 34 11.07 -21.25 -20.15
C PRO A 34 10.17 -20.07 -19.76
N ARG A 35 10.30 -19.58 -18.53
CA ARG A 35 9.52 -18.42 -18.03
C ARG A 35 9.86 -17.12 -18.75
N SER A 36 11.11 -16.98 -19.18
CA SER A 36 11.57 -15.81 -19.95
C SER A 36 11.10 -15.85 -21.40
N LEU A 37 11.05 -17.04 -22.00
CA LEU A 37 10.47 -17.24 -23.32
C LEU A 37 8.95 -17.03 -23.28
N GLU A 38 8.28 -17.51 -22.23
CA GLU A 38 6.85 -17.31 -22.03
C GLU A 38 6.49 -15.84 -21.84
N SER A 39 7.26 -15.08 -21.05
CA SER A 39 7.03 -13.63 -20.88
C SER A 39 7.15 -12.87 -22.21
N CYS A 40 8.14 -13.24 -23.04
CA CYS A 40 8.31 -12.65 -24.36
C CYS A 40 7.14 -13.03 -25.29
N ALA A 41 6.68 -14.28 -25.24
CA ALA A 41 5.55 -14.76 -26.04
C ALA A 41 4.23 -14.07 -25.67
N ARG A 42 3.93 -13.89 -24.37
CA ARG A 42 2.73 -13.18 -23.90
C ARG A 42 2.68 -11.72 -24.37
N LEU A 43 3.85 -11.08 -24.50
CA LEU A 43 3.98 -9.69 -24.94
C LEU A 43 4.22 -9.55 -26.46
N GLY A 44 4.31 -10.65 -27.21
CA GLY A 44 4.60 -10.62 -28.65
C GLY A 44 6.00 -10.11 -29.00
N VAL A 45 6.94 -10.15 -28.06
CA VAL A 45 8.32 -9.66 -28.24
C VAL A 45 9.23 -10.82 -28.65
N ARG A 46 10.04 -10.64 -29.70
CA ARG A 46 11.03 -11.65 -30.09
C ARG A 46 12.30 -11.49 -29.25
N PRO A 47 12.90 -12.56 -28.72
CA PRO A 47 14.12 -12.46 -27.90
C PRO A 47 15.26 -11.67 -28.57
N VAL A 48 15.41 -11.78 -29.90
CA VAL A 48 16.42 -11.03 -30.68
C VAL A 48 16.23 -9.50 -30.58
N GLN A 49 15.00 -9.01 -30.36
CA GLN A 49 14.72 -7.57 -30.21
C GLN A 49 15.21 -7.01 -28.87
N LEU A 50 15.55 -7.87 -27.91
CA LEU A 50 16.09 -7.47 -26.61
C LEU A 50 17.61 -7.27 -26.64
N LEU A 51 18.29 -7.73 -27.68
CA LEU A 51 19.74 -7.57 -27.84
C LEU A 51 20.10 -6.10 -28.09
N ILE A 52 21.24 -5.69 -27.56
CA ILE A 52 21.83 -4.37 -27.85
C ILE A 52 22.24 -4.37 -29.31
N LYS A 53 21.80 -3.36 -30.07
CA LYS A 53 22.39 -3.07 -31.38
C LYS A 53 23.44 -1.99 -31.17
N SER A 54 24.67 -2.25 -31.59
CA SER A 54 25.71 -1.23 -31.48
C SER A 54 25.44 -0.09 -32.46
N LEU A 55 25.89 1.12 -32.12
CA LEU A 55 25.80 2.27 -33.03
C LEU A 55 26.50 1.97 -34.36
N ASN A 56 27.60 1.21 -34.33
CA ASN A 56 28.34 0.78 -35.52
C ASN A 56 27.54 -0.18 -36.42
N GLU A 57 26.72 -1.05 -35.85
CA GLU A 57 25.80 -1.91 -36.61
C GLU A 57 24.69 -1.11 -37.28
N LEU A 58 24.15 -0.09 -36.61
CA LEU A 58 23.18 0.83 -37.21
C LEU A 58 23.79 1.66 -38.35
N ILE A 59 25.06 2.08 -38.20
CA ILE A 59 25.84 2.75 -39.26
C ILE A 59 26.04 1.83 -40.45
N ALA A 60 26.33 0.55 -40.22
CA ALA A 60 26.49 -0.42 -41.28
C ALA A 60 25.17 -0.73 -42.04
N GLU A 61 24.03 -0.75 -41.34
CA GLU A 61 22.70 -1.01 -41.91
C GLU A 61 22.16 0.18 -42.75
N ARG A 62 22.51 1.43 -42.43
CA ARG A 62 21.99 2.64 -43.10
C ARG A 62 23.09 3.67 -43.41
N ARG A 63 23.79 3.47 -44.53
CA ARG A 63 24.95 4.28 -44.94
C ARG A 63 24.64 5.72 -45.35
N ASP A 64 23.37 6.06 -45.59
CA ASP A 64 22.97 7.32 -46.23
C ASP A 64 22.49 8.42 -45.25
N MET A 65 22.63 8.21 -43.93
CA MET A 65 22.14 9.13 -42.91
C MET A 65 23.28 9.84 -42.17
N PRO A 66 23.15 11.14 -41.82
CA PRO A 66 24.15 11.85 -41.01
C PRO A 66 24.38 11.18 -39.66
N PHE A 67 25.63 11.15 -39.20
CA PHE A 67 26.03 10.53 -37.92
C PHE A 67 25.21 11.03 -36.73
N GLU A 68 24.93 12.34 -36.68
CA GLU A 68 24.14 12.97 -35.62
C GLU A 68 22.69 12.47 -35.60
N ALA A 69 22.09 12.29 -36.77
CA ALA A 69 20.75 11.72 -36.90
C ALA A 69 20.74 10.25 -36.47
N MET A 70 21.82 9.51 -36.76
CA MET A 70 21.93 8.12 -36.38
C MET A 70 22.12 7.92 -34.88
N ARG A 71 22.84 8.82 -34.21
CA ARG A 71 22.96 8.83 -32.75
C ARG A 71 21.59 9.03 -32.09
N VAL A 72 20.80 9.98 -32.58
CA VAL A 72 19.43 10.21 -32.09
C VAL A 72 18.53 9.00 -32.32
N MET A 73 18.66 8.32 -33.47
CA MET A 73 17.92 7.09 -33.76
C MET A 73 18.36 5.89 -32.90
N HIS A 74 19.66 5.77 -32.58
CA HIS A 74 20.15 4.75 -31.65
C HIS A 74 19.65 5.01 -30.23
N GLU A 75 19.62 6.27 -29.79
CA GLU A 75 19.07 6.64 -28.50
C GLU A 75 17.57 6.35 -28.39
N SER A 76 16.78 6.59 -29.44
CA SER A 76 15.35 6.25 -29.45
C SER A 76 15.14 4.74 -29.47
N TYR A 77 15.94 4.01 -30.24
CA TYR A 77 15.93 2.55 -30.28
C TYR A 77 16.27 1.93 -28.92
N GLU A 78 17.34 2.36 -28.25
CA GLU A 78 17.71 1.87 -26.91
C GLU A 78 16.65 2.22 -25.86
N LYS A 79 16.01 3.39 -25.97
CA LYS A 79 14.86 3.76 -25.11
C LYS A 79 13.66 2.83 -25.30
N GLU A 80 13.37 2.38 -26.52
CA GLU A 80 12.30 1.42 -26.78
C GLU A 80 12.67 0.01 -26.34
N ARG A 81 13.90 -0.41 -26.64
CA ARG A 81 14.46 -1.70 -26.22
C ARG A 81 14.43 -1.86 -24.71
N THR A 82 14.91 -0.88 -23.96
CA THR A 82 14.90 -0.91 -22.48
C THR A 82 13.48 -1.00 -21.90
N LYS A 83 12.51 -0.34 -22.52
CA LYS A 83 11.08 -0.51 -22.16
C LYS A 83 10.60 -1.94 -22.42
N LEU A 84 10.94 -2.52 -23.56
CA LEU A 84 10.57 -3.91 -23.89
C LEU A 84 11.20 -4.90 -22.91
N VAL A 85 12.50 -4.76 -22.59
CA VAL A 85 13.18 -5.59 -21.58
C VAL A 85 12.49 -5.48 -20.22
N GLN A 86 12.14 -4.26 -19.80
CA GLN A 86 11.46 -4.02 -18.53
C GLN A 86 10.07 -4.66 -18.49
N MET A 87 9.26 -4.50 -19.54
CA MET A 87 7.95 -5.14 -19.63
C MET A 87 8.05 -6.67 -19.58
N CYS A 88 9.02 -7.26 -20.30
CA CYS A 88 9.25 -8.70 -20.27
C CYS A 88 9.67 -9.17 -18.87
N ARG A 89 10.49 -8.41 -18.13
CA ARG A 89 10.87 -8.74 -16.74
C ARG A 89 9.68 -8.71 -15.80
N GLU A 90 8.82 -7.71 -15.93
CA GLU A 90 7.60 -7.59 -15.12
C GLU A 90 6.63 -8.73 -15.38
N GLU A 91 6.43 -9.10 -16.65
CA GLU A 91 5.56 -10.22 -17.01
C GLU A 91 6.14 -11.56 -16.53
N ARG A 92 7.46 -11.73 -16.59
CA ARG A 92 8.13 -12.91 -15.99
C ARG A 92 7.88 -13.00 -14.49
N GLU A 93 7.94 -11.90 -13.75
CA GLU A 93 7.63 -11.89 -12.32
C GLU A 93 6.15 -12.22 -12.05
N ARG A 94 5.23 -11.80 -12.93
CA ARG A 94 3.82 -12.22 -12.85
C ARG A 94 3.68 -13.73 -13.04
N ILE A 95 4.36 -14.31 -14.04
CA ILE A 95 4.39 -15.76 -14.27
C ILE A 95 4.93 -16.49 -13.03
N ILE A 96 6.02 -16.00 -12.43
CA ILE A 96 6.57 -16.59 -11.20
C ILE A 96 5.54 -16.53 -10.05
N GLN A 97 4.81 -15.42 -9.90
CA GLN A 97 3.77 -15.29 -8.89
C GLN A 97 2.56 -16.18 -9.16
N GLU A 98 2.17 -16.36 -10.43
CA GLU A 98 1.11 -17.28 -10.86
C GLU A 98 1.50 -18.73 -10.55
N ASP A 99 2.71 -19.14 -10.91
CA ASP A 99 3.25 -20.47 -10.61
C ASP A 99 3.28 -20.72 -9.10
N MET A 100 3.76 -19.76 -8.30
CA MET A 100 3.79 -19.89 -6.82
C MET A 100 2.39 -20.04 -6.23
N ARG A 101 1.39 -19.31 -6.74
CA ARG A 101 -0.01 -19.44 -6.31
C ARG A 101 -0.63 -20.78 -6.70
N THR A 102 -0.11 -21.41 -7.75
CA THR A 102 -0.58 -22.69 -8.27
C THR A 102 0.08 -23.87 -7.56
N GLU A 103 1.37 -23.73 -7.21
CA GLU A 103 2.17 -24.67 -6.41
C GLU A 103 1.66 -24.79 -4.96
N ASP A 104 1.19 -23.69 -4.35
CA ASP A 104 0.58 -23.69 -3.00
C ASP A 104 -0.71 -24.53 -2.88
N ARG A 105 -1.20 -25.12 -3.98
CA ARG A 105 -2.39 -25.97 -4.03
C ARG A 105 -2.11 -27.48 -3.87
N TRP A 106 -0.85 -27.92 -3.86
CA TRP A 106 -0.48 -29.35 -3.71
C TRP A 106 0.70 -29.57 -2.75
N PRO A 107 0.61 -30.48 -1.76
CA PRO A 107 1.76 -30.85 -0.94
C PRO A 107 2.49 -32.11 -1.44
N SER A 108 3.78 -31.90 -1.75
CA SER A 108 4.95 -32.81 -1.56
C SER A 108 5.09 -34.10 -2.39
N GLY A 109 6.28 -34.27 -3.02
CA GLY A 109 6.91 -35.60 -3.15
C GLY A 109 7.72 -35.89 -4.44
N HIS A 110 9.04 -36.04 -4.25
CA HIS A 110 10.00 -36.87 -5.00
C HIS A 110 10.83 -36.33 -6.19
N LYS A 111 12.11 -36.73 -6.11
CA LYS A 111 13.25 -36.53 -7.01
C LYS A 111 13.16 -37.41 -8.27
N ALA A 112 14.07 -37.10 -9.22
CA ALA A 112 14.45 -37.83 -10.44
C ALA A 112 13.48 -37.64 -11.62
N SER A 113 13.87 -37.57 -12.89
CA SER A 113 15.16 -37.53 -13.60
C SER A 113 14.80 -37.40 -15.10
N VAL A 114 15.63 -36.67 -15.85
CA VAL A 114 15.99 -36.93 -17.26
C VAL A 114 14.90 -36.79 -18.37
N LEU A 115 15.20 -35.90 -19.34
CA LEU A 115 14.62 -35.73 -20.70
C LEU A 115 14.66 -37.03 -21.57
N PRO A 116 14.18 -37.09 -22.85
CA PRO A 116 13.64 -36.03 -23.73
C PRO A 116 12.37 -36.38 -24.56
N HIS A 117 11.89 -35.35 -25.26
CA HIS A 117 10.89 -35.25 -26.33
C HIS A 117 10.82 -36.35 -27.41
N SER A 118 9.61 -36.53 -27.98
CA SER A 118 9.40 -36.43 -29.44
C SER A 118 7.93 -36.25 -29.89
N LYS A 119 7.72 -35.26 -30.78
CA LYS A 119 6.86 -35.21 -31.99
C LYS A 119 5.34 -34.88 -31.93
N LEU A 120 5.06 -33.62 -32.29
CA LEU A 120 4.24 -33.12 -33.42
C LEU A 120 3.08 -33.99 -33.98
N LYS A 121 1.85 -33.43 -33.96
CA LYS A 121 0.96 -33.35 -35.15
C LYS A 121 -0.25 -32.40 -34.93
N ASP A 122 -0.36 -31.38 -35.77
CA ASP A 122 -1.60 -30.67 -36.17
C ASP A 122 -2.01 -31.23 -37.56
N PRO A 123 -3.28 -31.18 -38.05
CA PRO A 123 -4.06 -29.94 -38.18
C PRO A 123 -5.62 -30.01 -38.15
N SER A 124 -6.20 -28.81 -38.26
CA SER A 124 -7.42 -28.42 -39.01
C SER A 124 -8.79 -28.28 -38.31
N ALA A 125 -9.18 -27.00 -38.20
CA ALA A 125 -10.39 -26.37 -38.78
C ALA A 125 -11.79 -26.51 -38.14
N ASP A 126 -12.29 -25.30 -37.81
CA ASP A 126 -13.63 -24.74 -38.09
C ASP A 126 -14.73 -24.69 -36.99
N LYS A 127 -15.01 -23.42 -36.63
CA LYS A 127 -16.31 -22.73 -36.47
C LYS A 127 -17.19 -22.89 -35.21
N HIS A 128 -17.20 -21.77 -34.48
CA HIS A 128 -18.31 -20.99 -33.90
C HIS A 128 -19.18 -21.54 -32.75
N SER A 129 -19.26 -20.67 -31.73
CA SER A 129 -20.46 -20.25 -30.99
C SER A 129 -20.69 -20.81 -29.59
N THR A 130 -20.70 -19.87 -28.64
CA THR A 130 -21.57 -19.81 -27.45
C THR A 130 -21.36 -20.80 -26.31
N GLY A 131 -20.99 -20.23 -25.15
CA GLY A 131 -21.60 -20.61 -23.87
C GLY A 131 -20.75 -21.44 -22.92
N PRO A 132 -21.02 -21.34 -21.61
CA PRO A 132 -20.11 -21.68 -20.53
C PRO A 132 -20.14 -23.18 -20.25
N VAL A 133 -18.98 -23.83 -20.25
CA VAL A 133 -18.88 -25.25 -19.94
C VAL A 133 -18.61 -25.46 -18.43
N PRO A 134 -19.35 -26.38 -17.82
CA PRO A 134 -19.40 -26.66 -16.39
C PRO A 134 -18.21 -27.48 -15.90
N TYR A 135 -17.97 -27.46 -14.60
CA TYR A 135 -17.18 -28.49 -13.94
C TYR A 135 -17.89 -28.94 -12.67
N ALA A 136 -18.79 -29.91 -12.84
CA ALA A 136 -19.02 -30.94 -11.84
C ALA A 136 -18.10 -32.12 -12.19
N ASP A 137 -17.69 -32.81 -11.13
CA ASP A 137 -16.93 -34.07 -11.12
C ASP A 137 -15.45 -33.97 -11.44
N LEU A 138 -14.65 -33.87 -10.35
CA LEU A 138 -13.89 -35.02 -9.84
C LEU A 138 -13.43 -34.70 -8.40
N CYS A 139 -14.27 -35.05 -7.42
CA CYS A 139 -13.84 -35.36 -6.06
C CYS A 139 -14.41 -36.72 -5.71
N SER A 140 -13.68 -37.77 -6.06
CA SER A 140 -13.89 -39.12 -5.51
C SER A 140 -12.64 -39.96 -5.65
N LYS A 141 -12.24 -40.53 -4.51
CA LYS A 141 -11.20 -41.53 -4.21
C LYS A 141 -9.87 -40.96 -3.68
N GLY A 142 -9.48 -41.21 -2.43
CA GLY A 142 -10.14 -41.95 -1.37
C GLY A 142 -9.15 -42.33 -0.26
N LYS A 143 -9.62 -42.30 0.99
CA LYS A 143 -9.29 -43.33 1.99
C LYS A 143 -10.59 -43.82 2.57
N SER A 144 -10.94 -45.00 2.07
CA SER A 144 -12.00 -45.90 2.49
C SER A 144 -11.67 -46.51 3.85
N VAL A 145 -12.67 -46.56 4.73
CA VAL A 145 -12.87 -47.74 5.57
C VAL A 145 -14.19 -48.36 5.13
N SER A 146 -14.05 -49.60 4.66
CA SER A 146 -15.06 -50.59 4.33
C SER A 146 -16.13 -50.67 5.44
N ARG A 147 -17.39 -51.01 5.21
CA ARG A 147 -17.82 -52.23 4.52
C ARG A 147 -19.32 -52.16 4.25
N SER A 148 -19.69 -52.59 3.05
CA SER A 148 -20.99 -53.17 2.73
C SER A 148 -21.16 -54.51 3.48
N THR A 149 -22.42 -54.95 3.55
CA THR A 149 -22.92 -56.33 3.42
C THR A 149 -23.65 -56.89 4.66
N CYS A 150 -24.97 -57.01 4.49
CA CYS A 150 -25.91 -58.05 4.91
C CYS A 150 -25.78 -58.79 6.26
N SER A 151 -26.93 -58.80 6.96
CA SER A 151 -27.52 -59.92 7.71
C SER A 151 -27.16 -60.14 9.18
N VAL A 152 -28.21 -60.01 10.00
CA VAL A 152 -28.54 -60.79 11.22
C VAL A 152 -28.14 -60.23 12.59
N ALA A 153 -29.20 -59.88 13.32
CA ALA A 153 -29.45 -59.98 14.77
C ALA A 153 -28.74 -59.03 15.75
N GLY A 154 -29.57 -58.30 16.51
CA GLY A 154 -29.20 -57.82 17.85
C GLY A 154 -29.84 -56.49 18.25
N LYS A 155 -31.11 -56.55 18.65
CA LYS A 155 -31.91 -55.56 19.41
C LYS A 155 -31.19 -54.30 19.91
N ARG A 156 -31.74 -53.12 19.59
CA ARG A 156 -32.04 -52.06 20.57
C ARG A 156 -33.09 -51.09 20.00
N ASP A 157 -34.30 -51.37 20.45
CA ASP A 157 -35.56 -50.62 20.46
C ASP A 157 -35.36 -49.09 20.58
N SER A 158 -35.97 -48.30 19.69
CA SER A 158 -37.28 -47.64 19.83
C SER A 158 -37.31 -46.40 20.75
N ASP A 159 -37.95 -45.37 20.21
CA ASP A 159 -38.55 -44.20 20.88
C ASP A 159 -37.66 -43.02 21.28
N ARG A 160 -37.43 -42.13 20.30
CA ARG A 160 -37.24 -40.69 20.54
C ARG A 160 -38.56 -39.95 20.24
N SER A 161 -39.57 -40.28 21.03
CA SER A 161 -40.80 -39.51 21.21
C SER A 161 -40.83 -39.05 22.66
N THR A 162 -40.22 -37.91 22.95
CA THR A 162 -40.46 -37.19 24.22
C THR A 162 -41.03 -35.83 23.89
N VAL A 163 -42.25 -35.86 23.33
CA VAL A 163 -43.27 -34.90 23.73
C VAL A 163 -43.47 -35.14 25.23
N CYS A 164 -43.30 -34.12 26.06
CA CYS A 164 -43.65 -34.16 27.48
C CYS A 164 -45.15 -34.41 27.64
N SER A 165 -45.58 -35.66 27.52
CA SER A 165 -46.83 -36.13 28.13
C SER A 165 -46.48 -36.58 29.54
N PHE A 166 -46.75 -35.73 30.52
CA PHE A 166 -46.80 -36.13 31.92
C PHE A 166 -47.99 -37.06 32.11
N SER A 167 -47.80 -38.33 31.80
CA SER A 167 -48.66 -39.40 32.28
C SER A 167 -48.32 -39.58 33.76
N LEU A 168 -49.22 -39.14 34.65
CA LEU A 168 -49.19 -39.40 36.10
C LEU A 168 -49.21 -40.91 36.48
N GLY A 169 -48.95 -41.80 35.52
CA GLY A 169 -48.99 -43.26 35.63
C GLY A 169 -47.62 -43.96 35.60
N ASP A 170 -46.50 -43.26 35.38
CA ASP A 170 -45.15 -43.85 35.39
C ASP A 170 -44.56 -44.02 36.81
N LEU A 171 -45.39 -44.49 37.73
CA LEU A 171 -44.97 -45.16 38.96
C LEU A 171 -44.97 -46.69 38.74
N ARG A 172 -44.59 -47.17 37.54
CA ARG A 172 -44.09 -48.54 37.43
C ARG A 172 -42.71 -48.55 38.07
N GLN A 173 -42.73 -48.89 39.34
CA GLN A 173 -41.59 -49.19 40.19
C GLN A 173 -40.59 -50.04 39.38
N SER A 174 -39.45 -49.45 39.02
CA SER A 174 -38.30 -50.26 38.62
C SER A 174 -37.97 -51.15 39.83
N PRO A 175 -37.62 -52.44 39.65
CA PRO A 175 -37.29 -53.31 40.77
C PRO A 175 -36.25 -52.69 41.71
N ALA A 176 -35.36 -51.84 41.19
CA ALA A 176 -34.39 -51.07 41.96
C ALA A 176 -35.01 -49.97 42.82
N THR A 177 -35.97 -49.20 42.29
CA THR A 177 -36.65 -48.14 43.04
C THR A 177 -37.63 -48.74 44.05
N GLU A 178 -38.22 -49.90 43.76
CA GLU A 178 -39.03 -50.67 44.72
C GLU A 178 -38.21 -51.18 45.90
N MET A 179 -37.02 -51.73 45.65
CA MET A 179 -36.09 -52.16 46.70
C MET A 179 -35.59 -50.99 47.55
N GLN A 180 -35.36 -49.81 46.95
CA GLN A 180 -35.05 -48.58 47.70
C GLN A 180 -36.23 -48.10 48.55
N LEU A 181 -37.45 -48.11 48.01
CA LEU A 181 -38.67 -47.77 48.76
C LEU A 181 -38.88 -48.70 49.94
N GLN A 182 -38.68 -50.01 49.76
CA GLN A 182 -38.78 -50.99 50.84
C GLN A 182 -37.70 -50.80 51.92
N ARG A 183 -36.46 -50.44 51.55
CA ARG A 183 -35.39 -50.10 52.50
C ARG A 183 -35.75 -48.88 53.33
N ILE A 184 -36.15 -47.79 52.67
CA ILE A 184 -36.52 -46.53 53.34
C ILE A 184 -37.76 -46.72 54.22
N THR A 185 -38.75 -47.51 53.78
CA THR A 185 -39.92 -47.83 54.61
C THR A 185 -39.52 -48.64 55.86
N LYS A 186 -38.56 -49.57 55.73
CA LYS A 186 -38.01 -50.33 56.87
C LYS A 186 -37.21 -49.44 57.82
N ASP A 187 -36.51 -48.44 57.30
CA ASP A 187 -35.70 -47.53 58.12
C ASP A 187 -36.59 -46.49 58.84
N ILE A 188 -37.63 -45.95 58.18
CA ILE A 188 -38.67 -45.13 58.83
C ILE A 188 -39.36 -45.93 59.95
N ASN A 189 -39.65 -47.21 59.72
CA ASN A 189 -40.25 -48.09 60.74
C ASN A 189 -39.34 -48.36 61.94
N LYS A 190 -38.01 -48.30 61.77
CA LYS A 190 -37.03 -48.49 62.85
C LYS A 190 -36.79 -47.20 63.64
N GLU A 191 -36.82 -46.05 62.97
CA GLU A 191 -36.55 -44.75 63.58
C GLU A 191 -37.79 -44.13 64.26
N MET A 192 -38.99 -44.45 63.80
CA MET A 192 -40.23 -43.92 64.38
C MET A 192 -40.84 -44.83 65.45
N TYR A 193 -40.89 -44.36 66.70
CA TYR A 193 -41.51 -45.04 67.84
C TYR A 193 -43.03 -44.80 67.98
N VAL A 194 -43.70 -44.26 66.96
CA VAL A 194 -45.13 -43.89 66.99
C VAL A 194 -45.90 -44.61 65.88
N THR A 195 -47.13 -45.08 66.17
CA THR A 195 -47.99 -45.83 65.25
C THR A 195 -48.60 -44.93 64.17
N VAL A 196 -47.81 -44.60 63.14
CA VAL A 196 -48.31 -43.93 61.92
C VAL A 196 -48.96 -44.97 60.99
N PRO A 197 -50.08 -44.68 60.30
CA PRO A 197 -50.69 -45.58 59.31
C PRO A 197 -49.76 -45.98 58.15
N GLU A 198 -49.90 -47.19 57.63
CA GLU A 198 -49.05 -47.75 56.54
C GLU A 198 -49.07 -46.89 55.26
N ARG A 199 -50.21 -46.25 54.98
CA ARG A 199 -50.38 -45.35 53.83
C ARG A 199 -49.44 -44.15 53.91
N ASP A 200 -49.33 -43.53 55.08
CA ASP A 200 -48.53 -42.31 55.25
C ASP A 200 -47.04 -42.62 55.27
N ARG A 201 -46.66 -43.79 55.80
CA ARG A 201 -45.29 -44.31 55.70
C ARG A 201 -44.87 -44.54 54.25
N LYS A 202 -45.78 -45.09 53.44
CA LYS A 202 -45.55 -45.30 52.00
C LYS A 202 -45.44 -43.97 51.25
N ILE A 203 -46.24 -42.96 51.62
CA ILE A 203 -46.15 -41.61 51.05
C ILE A 203 -44.82 -40.96 51.43
N ALA A 204 -44.41 -41.02 52.71
CA ALA A 204 -43.14 -40.49 53.17
C ALA A 204 -41.93 -41.16 52.49
N ALA A 205 -41.95 -42.50 52.34
CA ALA A 205 -40.91 -43.23 51.63
C ALA A 205 -40.84 -42.83 50.14
N LEU A 206 -41.99 -42.64 49.48
CA LEU A 206 -42.05 -42.14 48.10
C LEU A 206 -41.50 -40.71 47.98
N MET A 207 -41.80 -39.84 48.93
CA MET A 207 -41.27 -38.47 48.96
C MET A 207 -39.75 -38.46 49.12
N LEU A 208 -39.19 -39.31 49.99
CA LEU A 208 -37.74 -39.41 50.19
C LEU A 208 -37.03 -39.97 48.95
N VAL A 209 -37.59 -40.99 48.29
CA VAL A 209 -37.03 -41.51 47.04
C VAL A 209 -37.10 -40.45 45.93
N LYS A 210 -38.20 -39.71 45.82
CA LYS A 210 -38.31 -38.61 44.85
C LYS A 210 -37.31 -37.49 45.12
N HIS A 211 -37.11 -37.12 46.38
CA HIS A 211 -36.11 -36.14 46.77
C HIS A 211 -34.69 -36.60 46.42
N GLN A 212 -34.35 -37.87 46.68
CA GLN A 212 -33.05 -38.44 46.30
C GLN A 212 -32.85 -38.50 44.77
N GLU A 213 -33.89 -38.83 44.00
CA GLU A 213 -33.86 -38.77 42.53
C GLU A 213 -33.64 -37.34 42.03
N GLU A 214 -34.31 -36.35 42.63
CA GLU A 214 -34.14 -34.94 42.30
C GLU A 214 -32.74 -34.44 42.66
N GLU A 215 -32.20 -34.81 43.82
CA GLU A 215 -30.82 -34.50 44.17
C GLU A 215 -29.81 -35.13 43.19
N ALA A 216 -30.02 -36.37 42.79
CA ALA A 216 -29.16 -37.05 41.82
C ALA A 216 -29.21 -36.34 40.46
N ARG A 217 -30.40 -35.91 40.03
CA ARG A 217 -30.58 -35.10 38.81
C ARG A 217 -29.88 -33.75 38.91
N LEU A 218 -30.02 -33.05 40.05
CA LEU A 218 -29.33 -31.78 40.29
C LEU A 218 -27.81 -31.94 40.26
N LYS A 219 -27.28 -32.98 40.90
CA LYS A 219 -25.85 -33.32 40.87
C LYS A 219 -25.37 -33.62 39.45
N LEU A 220 -26.18 -34.32 38.64
CA LEU A 220 -25.86 -34.58 37.23
C LEU A 220 -25.86 -33.29 36.40
N CYS A 221 -26.89 -32.45 36.54
CA CYS A 221 -26.97 -31.16 35.86
C CYS A 221 -25.80 -30.24 36.23
N GLN A 222 -25.41 -30.20 37.51
CA GLN A 222 -24.25 -29.43 37.97
C GLN A 222 -22.95 -29.92 37.34
N ARG A 223 -22.77 -31.25 37.22
CA ARG A 223 -21.60 -31.83 36.55
C ARG A 223 -21.55 -31.49 35.06
N GLU A 224 -22.66 -31.65 34.35
CA GLU A 224 -22.74 -31.27 32.94
C GLU A 224 -22.47 -29.77 32.73
N GLU A 225 -22.94 -28.92 33.65
CA GLU A 225 -22.69 -27.49 33.59
C GLU A 225 -21.22 -27.14 33.85
N GLN A 226 -20.57 -27.82 34.79
CA GLN A 226 -19.12 -27.71 35.03
C GLN A 226 -18.32 -28.14 33.79
N GLU A 227 -18.64 -29.28 33.18
CA GLU A 227 -17.99 -29.74 31.95
C GLU A 227 -18.17 -28.73 30.80
N ARG A 228 -19.37 -28.14 30.65
CA ARG A 228 -19.61 -27.07 29.67
C ARG A 228 -18.81 -25.80 29.97
N GLN A 229 -18.64 -25.45 31.24
CA GLN A 229 -17.81 -24.30 31.63
C GLN A 229 -16.33 -24.57 31.38
N GLU A 230 -15.84 -25.76 31.66
CA GLU A 230 -14.46 -26.18 31.39
C GLU A 230 -14.17 -26.22 29.90
N ALA A 231 -15.07 -26.79 29.09
CA ALA A 231 -14.97 -26.76 27.63
C ALA A 231 -14.88 -25.32 27.10
N ARG A 232 -15.73 -24.41 27.60
CA ARG A 232 -15.67 -22.98 27.24
C ARG A 232 -14.33 -22.35 27.62
N ARG A 233 -13.81 -22.60 28.82
CA ARG A 233 -12.50 -22.07 29.24
C ARG A 233 -11.36 -22.61 28.37
N GLN A 234 -11.42 -23.89 27.99
CA GLN A 234 -10.43 -24.49 27.09
C GLN A 234 -10.49 -23.88 25.69
N GLU A 235 -11.69 -23.68 25.14
CA GLU A 235 -11.89 -23.01 23.85
C GLU A 235 -11.39 -21.56 23.89
N GLU A 236 -11.71 -20.80 24.94
CA GLU A 236 -11.23 -19.43 25.14
C GLU A 236 -9.70 -19.37 25.26
N ALA A 237 -9.09 -20.32 25.98
CA ALA A 237 -7.63 -20.41 26.09
C ALA A 237 -6.97 -20.68 24.73
N GLN A 238 -7.52 -21.61 23.94
CA GLN A 238 -7.05 -21.89 22.59
C GLN A 238 -7.19 -20.67 21.66
N GLN A 239 -8.32 -19.95 21.75
CA GLN A 239 -8.53 -18.71 21.00
C GLN A 239 -7.53 -17.62 21.42
N ALA A 240 -7.29 -17.45 22.72
CA ALA A 240 -6.33 -16.49 23.25
C ALA A 240 -4.89 -16.82 22.80
N GLU A 241 -4.51 -18.10 22.76
CA GLU A 241 -3.22 -18.52 22.23
C GLU A 241 -3.08 -18.27 20.72
N ALA A 242 -4.13 -18.58 19.94
CA ALA A 242 -4.16 -18.31 18.51
C ALA A 242 -4.04 -16.80 18.24
N GLU A 243 -4.73 -15.97 19.02
CA GLU A 243 -4.65 -14.52 18.94
C GLU A 243 -3.25 -14.00 19.31
N LYS A 244 -2.65 -14.53 20.39
CA LYS A 244 -1.26 -14.21 20.77
C LYS A 244 -0.28 -14.56 19.64
N LYS A 245 -0.43 -15.73 19.02
CA LYS A 245 0.38 -16.16 17.86
C LYS A 245 0.17 -15.22 16.67
N ARG A 246 -1.07 -14.83 16.36
CA ARG A 246 -1.39 -13.85 15.31
C ARG A 246 -0.75 -12.48 15.58
N ARG A 247 -0.87 -11.94 16.81
CA ARG A 247 -0.26 -10.68 17.23
C ARG A 247 1.27 -10.73 17.16
N LYS A 248 1.90 -11.87 17.49
CA LYS A 248 3.35 -12.08 17.32
C LYS A 248 3.76 -12.03 15.85
N LYS A 249 3.05 -12.73 14.96
CA LYS A 249 3.31 -12.71 13.51
C LYS A 249 3.17 -11.30 12.92
N LEU A 250 2.14 -10.56 13.33
CA LEU A 250 1.95 -9.16 12.91
C LEU A 250 3.11 -8.27 13.36
N ARG A 251 3.55 -8.39 14.61
CA ARG A 251 4.73 -7.64 15.11
C ARG A 251 6.01 -7.99 14.36
N GLN A 252 6.23 -9.27 14.06
CA GLN A 252 7.39 -9.70 13.27
C GLN A 252 7.33 -9.13 11.84
N SER A 253 6.16 -9.13 11.20
CA SER A 253 5.97 -8.52 9.88
C SER A 253 6.26 -7.02 9.91
N MET A 254 5.73 -6.30 10.92
CA MET A 254 5.98 -4.88 11.12
C MET A 254 7.47 -4.57 11.35
N ASN A 255 8.15 -5.40 12.15
CA ASN A 255 9.58 -5.23 12.41
C ASN A 255 10.42 -5.44 11.15
N ARG A 256 10.14 -6.49 10.37
CA ARG A 256 10.81 -6.74 9.07
C ARG A 256 10.61 -5.57 8.12
N TRP A 257 9.39 -5.05 8.03
CA TRP A 257 9.10 -3.88 7.21
C TRP A 257 9.86 -2.63 7.67
N ASN A 258 9.94 -2.39 8.98
CA ASN A 258 10.72 -1.30 9.56
C ASN A 258 12.23 -1.46 9.31
N GLU A 259 12.76 -2.67 9.40
CA GLU A 259 14.16 -2.98 9.09
C GLU A 259 14.47 -2.75 7.61
N GLU A 260 13.58 -3.19 6.71
CA GLU A 260 13.70 -2.96 5.28
C GLU A 260 13.67 -1.45 4.96
N LEU A 261 12.80 -0.69 5.63
CA LEU A 261 12.73 0.76 5.47
C LEU A 261 14.02 1.45 5.97
N LYS A 262 14.57 1.00 7.10
CA LYS A 262 15.87 1.47 7.61
C LYS A 262 17.01 1.10 6.66
N ALA A 263 17.02 -0.09 6.08
CA ALA A 263 18.02 -0.51 5.10
C ALA A 263 17.97 0.35 3.84
N ARG A 264 16.77 0.63 3.33
CA ARG A 264 16.58 1.55 2.18
C ARG A 264 17.06 2.96 2.50
N ARG A 265 16.84 3.46 3.73
CA ARG A 265 17.35 4.76 4.16
C ARG A 265 18.88 4.77 4.20
N ARG A 266 19.50 3.76 4.81
CA ARG A 266 20.97 3.61 4.87
C ARG A 266 21.58 3.55 3.47
N LEU A 267 20.96 2.82 2.54
CA LEU A 267 21.45 2.75 1.17
C LEU A 267 21.45 4.13 0.49
N ARG A 268 20.40 4.93 0.69
CA ARG A 268 20.34 6.31 0.19
C ARG A 268 21.41 7.18 0.82
N GLU A 269 21.58 7.10 2.13
CA GLU A 269 22.64 7.83 2.85
C GLU A 269 24.04 7.44 2.35
N CYS A 270 24.29 6.15 2.06
CA CYS A 270 25.55 5.72 1.46
C CYS A 270 25.74 6.30 0.06
N GLN A 271 24.71 6.25 -0.79
CA GLN A 271 24.77 6.83 -2.14
C GLN A 271 24.98 8.35 -2.11
N GLU A 272 24.37 9.06 -1.16
CA GLU A 272 24.57 10.49 -0.98
C GLU A 272 26.00 10.80 -0.51
N LYS A 273 26.56 10.00 0.41
CA LYS A 273 27.96 10.12 0.84
C LYS A 273 28.95 9.84 -0.28
N GLU A 274 28.71 8.82 -1.09
CA GLU A 274 29.55 8.52 -2.25
C GLU A 274 29.53 9.69 -3.25
N LYS A 275 28.35 10.24 -3.55
CA LYS A 275 28.23 11.42 -4.43
C LYS A 275 28.87 12.66 -3.83
N ALA A 276 28.70 12.90 -2.53
CA ALA A 276 29.34 14.01 -1.83
C ALA A 276 30.87 13.87 -1.89
N GLY A 277 31.40 12.66 -1.64
CA GLY A 277 32.83 12.39 -1.74
C GLY A 277 33.38 12.58 -3.15
N LEU A 278 32.62 12.23 -4.20
CA LEU A 278 33.01 12.51 -5.58
C LEU A 278 33.06 14.02 -5.87
N LEU A 279 32.05 14.78 -5.42
CA LEU A 279 32.03 16.23 -5.57
C LEU A 279 33.17 16.90 -4.80
N GLU A 280 33.46 16.44 -3.58
CA GLU A 280 34.61 16.91 -2.80
C GLU A 280 35.93 16.67 -3.55
N GLN A 281 36.13 15.48 -4.14
CA GLN A 281 37.31 15.20 -4.95
C GLN A 281 37.39 16.11 -6.18
N GLU A 282 36.28 16.36 -6.88
CA GLU A 282 36.24 17.28 -8.01
C GLU A 282 36.60 18.72 -7.59
N VAL A 283 36.05 19.19 -6.48
CA VAL A 283 36.36 20.51 -5.92
C VAL A 283 37.84 20.60 -5.54
N MET A 284 38.40 19.58 -4.87
CA MET A 284 39.82 19.53 -4.53
C MET A 284 40.71 19.61 -5.78
N LEU A 285 40.37 18.86 -6.84
CA LEU A 285 41.10 18.92 -8.10
C LEU A 285 41.00 20.29 -8.77
N GLN A 286 39.85 20.96 -8.67
CA GLN A 286 39.71 22.33 -9.17
C GLN A 286 40.53 23.31 -8.34
N GLU A 287 40.46 23.25 -7.02
CA GLU A 287 41.26 24.09 -6.12
C GLU A 287 42.76 23.94 -6.40
N ASP A 288 43.24 22.73 -6.62
CA ASP A 288 44.65 22.50 -6.93
C ASP A 288 45.04 23.05 -8.31
N ARG A 289 44.15 23.00 -9.31
CA ARG A 289 44.35 23.69 -10.59
C ARG A 289 44.44 25.21 -10.40
N TRP A 290 43.56 25.78 -9.58
CA TRP A 290 43.58 27.21 -9.26
C TRP A 290 44.83 27.63 -8.49
N LYS A 291 45.30 26.80 -7.54
CA LYS A 291 46.56 27.03 -6.82
C LYS A 291 47.74 27.06 -7.79
N ARG A 292 47.84 26.10 -8.70
CA ARG A 292 48.90 26.08 -9.74
C ARG A 292 48.86 27.31 -10.64
N LEU A 293 47.68 27.66 -11.15
CA LEU A 293 47.52 28.88 -11.96
C LEU A 293 47.89 30.15 -11.18
N LYS A 294 47.54 30.21 -9.89
CA LYS A 294 47.92 31.33 -9.01
C LYS A 294 49.44 31.38 -8.82
N GLU A 295 50.08 30.25 -8.55
CA GLU A 295 51.53 30.14 -8.42
C GLU A 295 52.25 30.55 -9.71
N GLU A 296 51.75 30.13 -10.88
CA GLU A 296 52.27 30.53 -12.19
C GLU A 296 52.16 32.04 -12.42
N VAL A 297 51.00 32.64 -12.10
CA VAL A 297 50.80 34.09 -12.22
C VAL A 297 51.69 34.86 -11.24
N GLU A 298 51.86 34.35 -10.01
CA GLU A 298 52.79 34.94 -9.03
C GLU A 298 54.24 34.83 -9.48
N ALA A 299 54.66 33.71 -10.04
CA ALA A 299 55.99 33.52 -10.61
C ALA A 299 56.25 34.50 -11.77
N GLN A 300 55.31 34.62 -12.71
CA GLN A 300 55.40 35.61 -13.79
C GLN A 300 55.49 37.06 -13.28
N ARG A 301 54.80 37.39 -12.19
CA ARG A 301 54.92 38.72 -11.56
C ARG A 301 56.30 38.91 -10.93
N ARG A 302 56.85 37.90 -10.26
CA ARG A 302 58.21 37.94 -9.69
C ARG A 302 59.25 38.11 -10.79
N GLU A 303 59.16 37.35 -11.87
CA GLU A 303 60.04 37.48 -13.04
C GLU A 303 59.99 38.90 -13.64
N LYS A 304 58.80 39.49 -13.81
CA LYS A 304 58.67 40.87 -14.30
C LYS A 304 59.31 41.89 -13.36
N ILE A 305 59.17 41.70 -12.05
CA ILE A 305 59.81 42.56 -11.05
C ILE A 305 61.32 42.41 -11.10
N GLU A 306 61.85 41.19 -11.21
CA GLU A 306 63.29 40.93 -11.32
C GLU A 306 63.89 41.51 -12.60
N VAL A 307 63.20 41.39 -13.74
CA VAL A 307 63.61 42.01 -15.00
C VAL A 307 63.64 43.53 -14.87
N ALA A 308 62.59 44.13 -14.30
CA ALA A 308 62.55 45.59 -14.08
C ALA A 308 63.65 46.06 -13.10
N GLN A 309 64.00 45.26 -12.09
CA GLN A 309 65.10 45.54 -11.17
C GLN A 309 66.45 45.52 -11.91
N LYS A 310 66.72 44.48 -12.72
CA LYS A 310 67.94 44.39 -13.54
C LYS A 310 68.06 45.56 -14.52
N GLU A 311 66.98 45.91 -15.22
CA GLU A 311 66.97 47.09 -16.11
C GLU A 311 67.23 48.40 -15.35
N ALA A 312 66.70 48.54 -14.13
CA ALA A 312 66.95 49.72 -13.30
C ALA A 312 68.40 49.78 -12.80
N GLU A 313 68.99 48.64 -12.42
CA GLU A 313 70.40 48.52 -12.05
C GLU A 313 71.32 48.83 -13.23
N GLU A 314 71.01 48.32 -14.42
CA GLU A 314 71.73 48.66 -15.65
C GLU A 314 71.67 50.16 -15.93
N ARG A 315 70.47 50.78 -15.87
CA ARG A 315 70.30 52.24 -16.04
C ARG A 315 71.11 53.04 -15.02
N LYS A 316 71.15 52.61 -13.75
CA LYS A 316 71.99 53.24 -12.71
C LYS A 316 73.48 53.13 -13.05
N CYS A 317 73.95 51.94 -13.42
CA CYS A 317 75.33 51.72 -13.83
C CYS A 317 75.73 52.60 -15.04
N TYR A 318 74.83 52.79 -16.02
CA TYR A 318 75.08 53.70 -17.15
C TYR A 318 75.16 55.16 -16.71
N GLN A 319 74.29 55.61 -15.80
CA GLN A 319 74.33 56.97 -15.25
C GLN A 319 75.62 57.21 -14.44
N GLU A 320 76.05 56.25 -13.64
CA GLU A 320 77.32 56.33 -12.88
C GLU A 320 78.54 56.42 -13.81
N LYS A 321 78.58 55.65 -14.90
CA LYS A 321 79.66 55.75 -15.90
C LYS A 321 79.72 57.15 -16.53
N LEU A 322 78.57 57.68 -16.95
CA LEU A 322 78.48 59.03 -17.52
C LEU A 322 78.90 60.13 -16.53
N LEU A 323 78.56 59.97 -15.25
CA LEU A 323 78.99 60.91 -14.21
C LEU A 323 80.49 60.85 -13.97
N ARG A 324 81.09 59.65 -13.92
CA ARG A 324 82.55 59.50 -13.78
C ARG A 324 83.31 60.14 -14.95
N GLU A 325 82.85 59.93 -16.17
CA GLU A 325 83.45 60.58 -17.36
C GLU A 325 83.36 62.11 -17.30
N LYS A 326 82.23 62.67 -16.81
CA LYS A 326 82.08 64.11 -16.59
C LYS A 326 83.03 64.63 -15.50
N GLU A 327 83.12 63.94 -14.37
CA GLU A 327 84.05 64.30 -13.29
C GLU A 327 85.52 64.27 -13.76
N GLU A 328 85.91 63.32 -14.61
CA GLU A 328 87.24 63.27 -15.20
C GLU A 328 87.51 64.44 -16.16
N VAL A 329 86.51 64.85 -16.96
CA VAL A 329 86.61 66.02 -17.84
C VAL A 329 86.69 67.32 -17.03
N GLU A 330 85.89 67.45 -15.97
CA GLU A 330 85.93 68.61 -15.07
C GLU A 330 87.26 68.73 -14.34
N LYS A 331 87.85 67.63 -13.85
CA LYS A 331 89.20 67.63 -13.28
C LYS A 331 90.25 68.14 -14.27
N ARG A 332 90.18 67.69 -15.53
CA ARG A 332 91.06 68.17 -16.61
C ARG A 332 90.83 69.65 -16.94
N HIS A 333 89.62 70.17 -16.74
CA HIS A 333 89.31 71.60 -16.93
C HIS A 333 89.87 72.46 -15.80
N LEU A 334 89.65 72.03 -14.55
CA LEU A 334 90.14 72.73 -13.35
C LEU A 334 91.67 72.80 -13.30
N GLU A 335 92.38 71.78 -13.75
CA GLU A 335 93.84 71.80 -13.88
C GLU A 335 94.33 72.85 -14.88
N LYS A 336 93.60 73.09 -15.97
CA LYS A 336 93.90 74.14 -16.96
C LYS A 336 93.59 75.54 -16.44
N GLU A 337 92.51 75.70 -15.68
CA GLU A 337 92.15 77.00 -15.10
C GLU A 337 93.16 77.45 -14.03
N ARG A 338 93.70 76.52 -13.23
CA ARG A 338 94.76 76.83 -12.26
C ARG A 338 96.00 77.40 -12.93
N GLN A 339 96.41 76.83 -14.08
CA GLN A 339 97.53 77.33 -14.86
C GLN A 339 97.28 78.77 -15.38
N VAL A 340 96.05 79.11 -15.76
CA VAL A 340 95.69 80.46 -16.24
C VAL A 340 95.55 81.50 -15.11
N ALA A 341 95.15 81.07 -13.91
CA ALA A 341 95.00 81.96 -12.75
C ALA A 341 96.36 82.48 -12.25
N GLU A 342 97.38 81.62 -12.22
CA GLU A 342 98.76 81.99 -11.85
C GLU A 342 99.33 83.06 -12.79
N GLU A 343 99.05 82.97 -14.11
CA GLU A 343 99.46 83.97 -15.10
C GLU A 343 98.76 85.35 -14.96
N ARG A 344 97.55 85.38 -14.37
CA ARG A 344 96.74 86.61 -14.22
C ARG A 344 97.11 87.43 -12.98
N GLU A 345 97.48 86.79 -11.88
CA GLU A 345 97.88 87.50 -10.65
C GLU A 345 99.13 88.36 -10.82
N GLU A 346 100.06 87.94 -11.67
CA GLU A 346 101.29 88.70 -11.97
C GLU A 346 101.02 90.00 -12.72
N LYS A 347 99.94 90.06 -13.52
CA LYS A 347 99.55 91.25 -14.30
C LYS A 347 98.74 92.27 -13.49
N ALA A 348 97.93 91.83 -12.52
CA ALA A 348 97.01 92.71 -11.78
C ALA A 348 97.68 93.64 -10.74
N ARG A 349 98.89 93.32 -10.27
CA ARG A 349 99.60 94.15 -9.26
C ARG A 349 100.09 95.50 -9.79
N ARG A 350 100.18 95.68 -11.11
CA ARG A 350 100.79 96.88 -11.73
C ARG A 350 99.82 98.04 -11.99
N SER A 351 98.49 97.86 -11.89
CA SER A 351 97.49 98.85 -12.34
C SER A 351 96.74 99.63 -11.22
N LYS A 352 96.72 99.16 -9.97
CA LYS A 352 95.75 99.63 -8.95
C LYS A 352 96.00 100.98 -8.27
N VAL A 353 97.18 101.62 -8.37
CA VAL A 353 97.52 102.74 -7.46
C VAL A 353 97.04 104.12 -7.93
N LEU A 354 96.65 104.31 -9.20
CA LEU A 354 96.43 105.65 -9.77
C LEU A 354 94.96 106.12 -9.85
N GLN A 355 93.96 105.25 -9.72
CA GLN A 355 92.56 105.61 -10.04
C GLN A 355 91.70 106.13 -8.86
N GLU A 356 92.00 105.79 -7.62
CA GLU A 356 91.05 106.00 -6.49
C GLU A 356 90.89 107.45 -6.00
N LYS A 357 91.78 108.38 -6.37
CA LYS A 357 91.75 109.76 -5.82
C LYS A 357 90.78 110.73 -6.52
N ARG A 358 90.24 110.37 -7.70
CA ARG A 358 89.46 111.32 -8.53
C ARG A 358 87.94 111.27 -8.33
N GLU A 359 87.38 110.16 -7.84
CA GLU A 359 85.92 109.94 -7.88
C GLU A 359 85.15 110.52 -6.67
N ARG A 360 85.83 110.76 -5.54
CA ARG A 360 85.15 111.16 -4.29
C ARG A 360 84.53 112.55 -4.27
N ARG A 361 84.80 113.43 -5.25
CA ARG A 361 84.27 114.81 -5.25
C ARG A 361 83.02 115.02 -6.12
N ARG A 362 82.64 114.08 -6.99
CA ARG A 362 81.43 114.20 -7.85
C ARG A 362 80.12 113.80 -7.15
N LEU A 363 80.18 112.92 -6.16
CA LEU A 363 79.01 112.21 -5.60
C LEU A 363 78.08 113.04 -4.68
N GLN A 364 78.42 114.29 -4.32
CA GLN A 364 77.62 115.07 -3.36
C GLN A 364 76.51 115.91 -4.01
N GLU A 365 76.62 116.25 -5.29
CA GLU A 365 75.64 117.12 -5.97
C GLU A 365 74.51 116.34 -6.64
N GLU A 366 74.69 115.05 -6.91
CA GLU A 366 73.70 114.16 -7.56
C GLU A 366 72.58 113.75 -6.58
N ASN A 367 72.90 113.59 -5.30
CA ASN A 367 72.00 113.09 -4.24
C ASN A 367 70.69 113.89 -4.06
N ARG A 368 70.68 115.20 -4.29
CA ARG A 368 69.48 116.04 -4.06
C ARG A 368 68.46 115.99 -5.20
N ARG A 369 68.91 115.65 -6.42
CA ARG A 369 68.04 115.57 -7.60
C ARG A 369 67.33 114.21 -7.70
N GLU A 370 67.85 113.18 -7.04
CA GLU A 370 67.32 111.83 -7.05
C GLU A 370 66.10 111.65 -6.12
N LEU A 371 66.07 112.38 -4.99
CA LEU A 371 65.01 112.26 -3.99
C LEU A 371 63.61 112.61 -4.51
N LEU A 372 63.48 113.67 -5.32
CA LEU A 372 62.20 114.08 -5.92
C LEU A 372 61.76 113.17 -7.08
N ARG A 373 62.73 112.55 -7.80
CA ARG A 373 62.44 111.54 -8.83
C ARG A 373 61.89 110.26 -8.20
N HIS A 374 62.40 109.86 -7.04
CA HIS A 374 61.93 108.69 -6.31
C HIS A 374 60.46 108.78 -5.87
N ILE A 375 59.99 109.95 -5.42
CA ILE A 375 58.61 110.11 -4.95
C ILE A 375 57.60 109.93 -6.10
N LEU A 376 57.86 110.54 -7.27
CA LEU A 376 56.99 110.42 -8.44
C LEU A 376 57.06 109.03 -9.10
N LEU A 377 58.21 108.37 -9.06
CA LEU A 377 58.35 106.98 -9.48
C LEU A 377 57.58 106.03 -8.55
N LYS A 378 57.62 106.27 -7.23
CA LYS A 378 56.91 105.44 -6.25
C LYS A 378 55.39 105.44 -6.48
N GLN A 379 54.78 106.60 -6.69
CA GLN A 379 53.33 106.69 -6.96
C GLN A 379 52.92 105.99 -8.28
N LYS A 380 53.76 106.07 -9.31
CA LYS A 380 53.52 105.36 -10.58
C LYS A 380 53.66 103.84 -10.43
N VAL A 381 54.66 103.39 -9.66
CA VAL A 381 54.86 101.97 -9.35
C VAL A 381 53.70 101.44 -8.51
N GLU A 382 53.21 102.19 -7.53
CA GLU A 382 52.05 101.81 -6.71
C GLU A 382 50.78 101.64 -7.55
N GLN A 383 50.50 102.58 -8.47
CA GLN A 383 49.36 102.45 -9.41
C GLN A 383 49.50 101.23 -10.33
N GLN A 384 50.71 100.96 -10.85
CA GLN A 384 50.97 99.77 -11.66
C GLN A 384 50.76 98.47 -10.87
N VAL A 385 51.21 98.42 -9.62
CA VAL A 385 51.00 97.26 -8.75
C VAL A 385 49.52 97.04 -8.45
N GLU A 386 48.76 98.11 -8.18
CA GLU A 386 47.31 98.00 -7.96
C GLU A 386 46.56 97.51 -9.21
N GLU A 387 46.92 98.01 -10.39
CA GLU A 387 46.37 97.55 -11.67
C GLU A 387 46.74 96.09 -11.95
N GLU A 388 48.00 95.69 -11.74
CA GLU A 388 48.47 94.32 -11.87
C GLU A 388 47.76 93.38 -10.88
N GLU A 389 47.58 93.79 -9.62
CA GLU A 389 46.82 93.03 -8.63
C GLU A 389 45.34 92.87 -9.04
N ALA A 390 44.70 93.93 -9.53
CA ALA A 390 43.33 93.88 -10.01
C ALA A 390 43.19 92.96 -11.23
N HIS A 391 44.14 93.02 -12.17
CA HIS A 391 44.22 92.09 -13.30
C HIS A 391 44.42 90.66 -12.82
N MET A 392 45.33 90.40 -11.88
CA MET A 392 45.57 89.08 -11.31
C MET A 392 44.32 88.53 -10.61
N LYS A 393 43.64 89.35 -9.78
CA LYS A 393 42.36 88.99 -9.13
C LYS A 393 41.30 88.61 -10.17
N SER A 394 41.11 89.41 -11.22
CA SER A 394 40.17 89.10 -12.31
C SER A 394 40.53 87.81 -13.05
N THR A 395 41.82 87.54 -13.30
CA THR A 395 42.22 86.27 -13.94
C THR A 395 41.96 85.06 -13.05
N LEU A 396 42.19 85.18 -11.73
CA LEU A 396 41.93 84.13 -10.76
C LEU A 396 40.44 83.86 -10.61
N GLU A 397 39.59 84.88 -10.58
CA GLU A 397 38.14 84.74 -10.56
C GLU A 397 37.61 84.04 -11.81
N LYS A 398 38.10 84.41 -13.01
CA LYS A 398 37.76 83.73 -14.26
C LYS A 398 38.19 82.26 -14.25
N LYS A 399 39.38 81.93 -13.72
CA LYS A 399 39.85 80.55 -13.56
C LYS A 399 38.97 79.78 -12.55
N LEU A 400 38.59 80.40 -11.44
CA LEU A 400 37.71 79.82 -10.44
C LEU A 400 36.33 79.53 -11.04
N GLN A 401 35.70 80.49 -11.70
CA GLN A 401 34.43 80.31 -12.40
C GLN A 401 34.51 79.17 -13.43
N HIS A 402 35.58 79.12 -14.22
CA HIS A 402 35.78 78.06 -15.19
C HIS A 402 35.94 76.68 -14.52
N SER A 403 36.66 76.59 -13.39
CA SER A 403 36.80 75.36 -12.62
C SER A 403 35.46 74.91 -12.00
N CYS A 404 34.64 75.86 -11.51
CA CYS A 404 33.31 75.61 -10.96
C CYS A 404 32.35 75.10 -12.04
N GLN A 405 32.36 75.72 -13.22
CA GLN A 405 31.57 75.28 -14.38
C GLN A 405 31.97 73.87 -14.81
N LYS A 406 33.27 73.57 -14.93
CA LYS A 406 33.77 72.22 -15.22
C LYS A 406 33.32 71.21 -14.17
N ARG A 407 33.42 71.55 -12.87
CA ARG A 407 32.94 70.69 -11.78
C ARG A 407 31.43 70.44 -11.87
N ALA A 408 30.64 71.46 -12.16
CA ALA A 408 29.19 71.34 -12.34
C ALA A 408 28.84 70.45 -13.54
N GLN A 409 29.57 70.57 -14.65
CA GLN A 409 29.41 69.71 -15.83
C GLN A 409 29.74 68.25 -15.51
N VAL A 410 30.85 67.98 -14.81
CA VAL A 410 31.24 66.60 -14.42
C VAL A 410 30.23 66.00 -13.46
N VAL A 411 29.76 66.75 -12.46
CA VAL A 411 28.72 66.29 -11.52
C VAL A 411 27.40 66.03 -12.27
N GLY A 412 27.01 66.93 -13.19
CA GLY A 412 25.82 66.75 -14.03
C GLY A 412 25.90 65.52 -14.93
N ALA A 413 27.06 65.27 -15.56
CA ALA A 413 27.30 64.06 -16.35
C ALA A 413 27.20 62.80 -15.47
N ARG A 414 27.78 62.83 -14.26
CA ARG A 414 27.72 61.72 -13.33
C ARG A 414 26.30 61.43 -12.85
N LEU A 415 25.50 62.45 -12.58
CA LEU A 415 24.10 62.29 -12.21
C LEU A 415 23.29 61.65 -13.34
N ARG A 416 23.52 62.06 -14.60
CA ARG A 416 22.88 61.43 -15.76
C ARG A 416 23.28 59.97 -15.92
N GLU A 417 24.57 59.65 -15.78
CA GLU A 417 25.05 58.26 -15.78
C GLU A 417 24.36 57.41 -14.70
N LEU A 418 24.19 57.95 -13.50
CA LEU A 418 23.51 57.24 -12.40
C LEU A 418 22.02 57.07 -12.69
N GLN A 419 21.35 58.08 -13.25
CA GLN A 419 19.95 57.98 -13.67
C GLN A 419 19.74 56.94 -14.76
N GLU A 420 20.63 56.89 -15.77
CA GLU A 420 20.59 55.88 -16.81
C GLU A 420 20.84 54.47 -16.27
N ARG A 421 21.75 54.33 -15.28
CA ARG A 421 21.96 53.04 -14.61
C ARG A 421 20.74 52.62 -13.81
N GLY A 422 20.15 53.53 -13.03
CA GLY A 422 18.90 53.28 -12.31
C GLY A 422 17.76 52.86 -13.24
N ALA A 423 17.57 53.56 -14.35
CA ALA A 423 16.56 53.20 -15.35
C ALA A 423 16.81 51.80 -15.96
N ARG A 424 18.07 51.44 -16.25
CA ARG A 424 18.41 50.10 -16.74
C ARG A 424 18.17 49.01 -15.69
N GLU A 425 18.45 49.30 -14.42
CA GLU A 425 18.18 48.40 -13.30
C GLU A 425 16.68 48.21 -13.10
N ASP A 426 15.89 49.30 -13.16
CA ASP A 426 14.43 49.26 -13.07
C ASP A 426 13.82 48.45 -14.22
N GLU A 427 14.31 48.61 -15.45
CA GLU A 427 13.88 47.78 -16.58
C GLU A 427 14.19 46.29 -16.35
N GLN A 428 15.36 45.97 -15.78
CA GLN A 428 15.72 44.59 -15.45
C GLN A 428 14.82 44.02 -14.35
N ILE A 429 14.51 44.82 -13.33
CA ILE A 429 13.60 44.46 -12.24
C ILE A 429 12.20 44.20 -12.80
N GLN A 430 11.67 45.09 -13.65
CA GLN A 430 10.37 44.90 -14.30
C GLN A 430 10.33 43.64 -15.15
N ARG A 431 11.38 43.38 -15.95
CA ARG A 431 11.48 42.14 -16.75
C ARG A 431 11.53 40.90 -15.84
N ALA A 432 12.23 40.96 -14.71
CA ALA A 432 12.28 39.87 -13.75
C ALA A 432 10.92 39.65 -13.06
N GLN A 433 10.23 40.72 -12.68
CA GLN A 433 8.88 40.67 -12.11
C GLN A 433 7.89 40.05 -13.08
N LEU A 434 7.84 40.49 -14.34
CA LEU A 434 6.97 39.91 -15.36
C LEU A 434 7.26 38.42 -15.60
N ARG A 435 8.54 38.01 -15.59
CA ARG A 435 8.91 36.59 -15.67
C ARG A 435 8.42 35.81 -14.46
N ALA A 436 8.55 36.36 -13.26
CA ALA A 436 8.06 35.74 -12.03
C ALA A 436 6.54 35.61 -12.02
N GLU A 437 5.81 36.63 -12.46
CA GLU A 437 4.35 36.61 -12.60
C GLU A 437 3.89 35.53 -13.59
N LEU A 438 4.52 35.45 -14.76
CA LEU A 438 4.22 34.40 -15.74
C LEU A 438 4.47 33.00 -15.17
N GLN A 439 5.59 32.80 -14.47
CA GLN A 439 5.87 31.54 -13.79
C GLN A 439 4.84 31.22 -12.70
N ASN A 440 4.42 32.22 -11.93
CA ASN A 440 3.37 32.06 -10.92
C ASN A 440 2.04 31.63 -11.55
N ILE A 441 1.64 32.24 -12.66
CA ILE A 441 0.42 31.86 -13.39
C ILE A 441 0.55 30.42 -13.93
N GLN A 442 1.69 30.05 -14.50
CA GLN A 442 1.95 28.68 -14.95
C GLN A 442 1.90 27.65 -13.80
N GLN A 443 2.45 27.99 -12.63
CA GLN A 443 2.38 27.12 -11.46
C GLN A 443 0.95 26.99 -10.93
N LEU A 444 0.19 28.08 -10.88
CA LEU A 444 -1.20 28.07 -10.44
C LEU A 444 -2.08 27.24 -11.38
N THR A 445 -1.95 27.43 -12.70
CA THR A 445 -2.67 26.63 -13.69
C THR A 445 -2.28 25.15 -13.61
N HIS A 446 -0.99 24.84 -13.44
CA HIS A 446 -0.55 23.45 -13.25
C HIS A 446 -1.16 22.83 -11.98
N LYS A 447 -1.16 23.55 -10.86
CA LYS A 447 -1.79 23.10 -9.60
C LYS A 447 -3.29 22.88 -9.79
N GLN A 448 -3.99 23.78 -10.48
CA GLN A 448 -5.42 23.64 -10.78
C GLN A 448 -5.70 22.38 -11.62
N ILE A 449 -4.91 22.14 -12.67
CA ILE A 449 -5.03 20.92 -13.51
C ILE A 449 -4.81 19.66 -12.66
N LEU A 450 -3.81 19.65 -11.78
CA LEU A 450 -3.56 18.51 -10.88
C LEU A 450 -4.74 18.24 -9.94
N VAL A 451 -5.32 19.30 -9.36
CA VAL A 451 -6.53 19.19 -8.53
C VAL A 451 -7.68 18.60 -9.33
N GLN A 452 -7.97 19.11 -10.53
CA GLN A 452 -9.03 18.57 -11.39
C GLN A 452 -8.80 17.10 -11.75
N LEU A 453 -7.57 16.70 -12.08
CA LEU A 453 -7.22 15.31 -12.35
C LEU A 453 -7.41 14.42 -11.12
N SER A 454 -7.06 14.92 -9.94
CA SER A 454 -7.27 14.20 -8.67
C SER A 454 -8.77 14.02 -8.38
N GLN A 455 -9.59 15.06 -8.58
CA GLN A 455 -11.03 15.01 -8.39
C GLN A 455 -11.67 13.98 -9.33
N ARG A 456 -11.31 13.99 -10.62
CA ARG A 456 -11.78 12.99 -11.59
C ARG A 456 -11.39 11.56 -11.21
N ARG A 457 -10.21 11.35 -10.61
CA ARG A 457 -9.81 10.03 -10.10
C ARG A 457 -10.67 9.59 -8.93
N VAL A 458 -10.94 10.49 -7.99
CA VAL A 458 -11.81 10.24 -6.83
C VAL A 458 -13.25 9.95 -7.28
N GLU A 459 -13.79 10.74 -8.21
CA GLU A 459 -15.12 10.53 -8.79
C GLU A 459 -15.23 9.17 -9.49
N ARG A 460 -14.26 8.82 -10.33
CA ARG A 460 -14.21 7.49 -10.98
C ARG A 460 -14.13 6.37 -9.95
N ALA A 461 -13.35 6.53 -8.89
CA ALA A 461 -13.26 5.55 -7.82
C ALA A 461 -14.59 5.42 -7.05
N ALA A 462 -15.25 6.55 -6.75
CA ALA A 462 -16.55 6.60 -6.08
C ALA A 462 -17.66 5.96 -6.93
N LEU A 463 -17.68 6.21 -8.24
CA LEU A 463 -18.59 5.56 -9.17
C LEU A 463 -18.39 4.05 -9.22
N LYS A 464 -17.14 3.58 -9.31
CA LYS A 464 -16.82 2.14 -9.24
C LYS A 464 -17.25 1.51 -7.92
N ALA A 465 -16.98 2.18 -6.81
CA ALA A 465 -17.38 1.70 -5.48
C ALA A 465 -18.91 1.64 -5.33
N SER A 466 -19.64 2.65 -5.81
CA SER A 466 -21.11 2.66 -5.77
C SER A 466 -21.72 1.60 -6.69
N ALA A 467 -21.18 1.41 -7.90
CA ALA A 467 -21.59 0.33 -8.80
C ALA A 467 -21.35 -1.05 -8.16
N GLN A 468 -20.20 -1.26 -7.51
CA GLN A 468 -19.92 -2.51 -6.80
C GLN A 468 -20.88 -2.74 -5.64
N ARG A 469 -21.19 -1.69 -4.84
CA ARG A 469 -22.19 -1.77 -3.77
C ARG A 469 -23.57 -2.14 -4.32
N ARG A 470 -24.00 -1.50 -5.42
CA ARG A 470 -25.28 -1.81 -6.10
C ARG A 470 -25.33 -3.25 -6.60
N SER A 471 -24.27 -3.72 -7.26
CA SER A 471 -24.18 -5.10 -7.73
C SER A 471 -24.26 -6.12 -6.58
N ARG A 472 -23.53 -5.88 -5.47
CA ARG A 472 -23.62 -6.73 -4.26
C ARG A 472 -25.00 -6.72 -3.63
N ALA A 473 -25.66 -5.56 -3.56
CA ALA A 473 -27.01 -5.45 -3.07
C ALA A 473 -27.99 -6.25 -3.94
N GLN A 474 -27.90 -6.12 -5.26
CA GLN A 474 -28.72 -6.88 -6.22
C GLN A 474 -28.50 -8.40 -6.10
N GLN A 475 -27.24 -8.85 -6.02
CA GLN A 475 -26.93 -10.27 -5.81
C GLN A 475 -27.52 -10.80 -4.49
N THR A 476 -27.44 -10.00 -3.42
CA THR A 476 -28.02 -10.37 -2.13
C THR A 476 -29.54 -10.45 -2.21
N GLN A 477 -30.18 -9.49 -2.90
CA GLN A 477 -31.63 -9.52 -3.15
C GLN A 477 -32.04 -10.76 -3.94
N GLN A 478 -31.30 -11.13 -5.00
CA GLN A 478 -31.59 -12.35 -5.77
C GLN A 478 -31.41 -13.62 -4.93
N ARG A 479 -30.35 -13.72 -4.13
CA ARG A 479 -30.14 -14.83 -3.20
C ARG A 479 -31.29 -14.94 -2.18
N ASN A 480 -31.76 -13.81 -1.66
CA ASN A 480 -32.88 -13.78 -0.73
C ASN A 480 -34.18 -14.22 -1.40
N LYS A 481 -34.47 -13.74 -2.62
CA LYS A 481 -35.62 -14.21 -3.42
C LYS A 481 -35.55 -15.71 -3.68
N HIS A 482 -34.38 -16.23 -4.05
CA HIS A 482 -34.19 -17.67 -4.26
C HIS A 482 -34.46 -18.46 -2.98
N LYS A 483 -33.90 -18.03 -1.83
CA LYS A 483 -34.17 -18.63 -0.53
C LYS A 483 -35.67 -18.62 -0.20
N GLN A 484 -36.36 -17.50 -0.43
CA GLN A 484 -37.81 -17.41 -0.22
C GLN A 484 -38.57 -18.43 -1.06
N ILE A 485 -38.25 -18.56 -2.35
CA ILE A 485 -38.89 -19.55 -3.24
C ILE A 485 -38.61 -20.98 -2.76
N CYS A 486 -37.37 -21.27 -2.34
CA CYS A 486 -37.01 -22.58 -1.78
C CYS A 486 -37.81 -22.89 -0.50
N HIS A 487 -37.93 -21.91 0.41
CA HIS A 487 -38.72 -22.06 1.64
C HIS A 487 -40.20 -22.29 1.35
N LEU A 488 -40.78 -21.56 0.39
CA LEU A 488 -42.16 -21.75 -0.03
C LEU A 488 -42.39 -23.18 -0.58
N ARG A 489 -41.51 -23.64 -1.48
CA ARG A 489 -41.58 -25.01 -2.02
C ARG A 489 -41.44 -26.08 -0.94
N LEU A 490 -40.56 -25.88 0.03
CA LEU A 490 -40.41 -26.80 1.15
C LEU A 490 -41.67 -26.83 2.02
N ARG A 491 -42.27 -25.66 2.29
CA ARG A 491 -43.52 -25.55 3.04
C ARG A 491 -44.67 -26.27 2.34
N GLU A 492 -44.83 -26.09 1.02
CA GLU A 492 -45.84 -26.82 0.25
C GLU A 492 -45.64 -28.33 0.29
N LYS A 493 -44.39 -28.82 0.22
CA LYS A 493 -44.11 -30.26 0.35
C LYS A 493 -44.52 -30.80 1.71
N LEU A 494 -44.16 -30.09 2.78
CA LEU A 494 -44.57 -30.47 4.13
C LEU A 494 -46.09 -30.47 4.29
N GLN A 495 -46.79 -29.49 3.70
CA GLN A 495 -48.25 -29.46 3.71
C GLN A 495 -48.85 -30.66 2.97
N ARG A 496 -48.34 -31.01 1.79
CA ARG A 496 -48.78 -32.21 1.04
C ARG A 496 -48.54 -33.50 1.82
N GLU A 497 -47.38 -33.63 2.48
CA GLU A 497 -47.07 -34.78 3.33
C GLU A 497 -48.00 -34.86 4.54
N GLU A 498 -48.27 -33.74 5.21
CA GLU A 498 -49.24 -33.67 6.30
C GLU A 498 -50.65 -34.04 5.85
N GLU A 499 -51.11 -33.53 4.70
CA GLU A 499 -52.41 -33.85 4.12
C GLU A 499 -52.52 -35.32 3.75
N ALA A 500 -51.48 -35.91 3.15
CA ALA A 500 -51.44 -37.34 2.87
C ALA A 500 -51.52 -38.17 4.15
N LEU A 501 -50.78 -37.78 5.20
CA LEU A 501 -50.87 -38.43 6.51
C LEU A 501 -52.27 -38.29 7.13
N ARG A 502 -52.93 -37.13 6.98
CA ARG A 502 -54.33 -36.95 7.41
C ARG A 502 -55.26 -37.88 6.65
N GLN A 503 -55.17 -37.94 5.32
CA GLN A 503 -56.00 -38.83 4.50
C GLN A 503 -55.81 -40.32 4.87
N VAL A 504 -54.58 -40.74 5.17
CA VAL A 504 -54.31 -42.11 5.65
C VAL A 504 -54.99 -42.37 6.99
N ARG A 505 -54.92 -41.40 7.92
CA ARG A 505 -55.60 -41.49 9.22
C ARG A 505 -57.13 -41.53 9.06
N GLU A 506 -57.68 -40.66 8.24
CA GLU A 506 -59.11 -40.61 7.91
C GLU A 506 -59.58 -41.93 7.31
N SER A 507 -58.86 -42.45 6.31
CA SER A 507 -59.15 -43.76 5.70
C SER A 507 -59.15 -44.88 6.74
N TYR A 508 -58.19 -44.87 7.67
CA TYR A 508 -58.12 -45.86 8.75
C TYR A 508 -59.29 -45.73 9.74
N VAL A 509 -59.70 -44.50 10.06
CA VAL A 509 -60.90 -44.24 10.87
C VAL A 509 -62.13 -44.76 10.13
N SER A 510 -62.36 -44.37 8.87
CA SER A 510 -63.49 -44.84 8.07
C SER A 510 -63.55 -46.36 7.97
N MET A 511 -62.41 -47.04 7.83
CA MET A 511 -62.34 -48.51 7.85
C MET A 511 -62.76 -49.11 9.20
N LYS A 512 -62.38 -48.48 10.32
CA LYS A 512 -62.83 -48.89 11.66
C LYS A 512 -64.32 -48.64 11.86
N GLU A 513 -64.83 -47.51 11.37
CA GLU A 513 -66.26 -47.17 11.44
C GLU A 513 -67.10 -48.13 10.61
N TRP A 514 -66.68 -48.46 9.39
CA TRP A 514 -67.33 -49.47 8.58
C TRP A 514 -67.38 -50.85 9.28
N LYS A 515 -66.28 -51.27 9.90
CA LYS A 515 -66.26 -52.52 10.70
C LYS A 515 -67.21 -52.43 11.89
N ARG A 516 -67.24 -51.28 12.59
CA ARG A 516 -68.15 -51.01 13.71
C ARG A 516 -69.61 -51.12 13.26
N GLU A 517 -69.98 -50.46 12.17
CA GLU A 517 -71.34 -50.50 11.60
C GLU A 517 -71.74 -51.90 11.14
N ARG A 518 -70.84 -52.63 10.48
CA ARG A 518 -71.09 -54.02 10.10
C ARG A 518 -71.38 -54.90 11.31
N LEU A 519 -70.56 -54.81 12.35
CA LEU A 519 -70.77 -55.56 13.59
C LEU A 519 -72.05 -55.14 14.31
N GLN A 520 -72.39 -53.85 14.29
CA GLN A 520 -73.63 -53.34 14.84
C GLN A 520 -74.85 -53.92 14.11
N LYS A 521 -74.86 -53.91 12.78
CA LYS A 521 -75.93 -54.53 11.98
C LYS A 521 -76.08 -56.03 12.25
N GLN A 522 -74.96 -56.75 12.38
CA GLN A 522 -75.00 -58.17 12.76
C GLN A 522 -75.60 -58.39 14.15
N ARG A 523 -75.24 -57.54 15.13
CA ARG A 523 -75.84 -57.59 16.47
C ARG A 523 -77.34 -57.29 16.44
N GLU A 524 -77.76 -56.28 15.68
CA GLU A 524 -79.18 -55.93 15.48
C GLU A 524 -79.94 -57.10 14.85
N GLN A 525 -79.38 -57.75 13.81
CA GLN A 525 -79.97 -58.95 13.20
C GLN A 525 -80.11 -60.10 14.19
N ILE A 526 -79.06 -60.41 14.97
CA ILE A 526 -79.12 -61.46 16.01
C ILE A 526 -80.18 -61.10 17.06
N GLN A 527 -80.26 -59.83 17.47
CA GLN A 527 -81.29 -59.36 18.41
C GLN A 527 -82.70 -59.49 17.82
N GLU A 528 -82.92 -59.12 16.56
CA GLU A 528 -84.19 -59.29 15.87
C GLU A 528 -84.59 -60.77 15.75
N GLU A 529 -83.66 -61.64 15.36
CA GLU A 529 -83.89 -63.08 15.27
C GLU A 529 -84.23 -63.67 16.64
N ALA A 530 -83.48 -63.29 17.69
CA ALA A 530 -83.79 -63.67 19.06
C ALA A 530 -85.18 -63.18 19.50
N GLN A 531 -85.56 -61.95 19.15
CA GLN A 531 -86.91 -61.42 19.41
C GLN A 531 -87.98 -62.20 18.64
N ARG A 532 -87.76 -62.54 17.36
CA ARG A 532 -88.69 -63.35 16.56
C ARG A 532 -88.85 -64.76 17.15
N LEU A 533 -87.76 -65.41 17.52
CA LEU A 533 -87.77 -66.71 18.19
C LEU A 533 -88.47 -66.65 19.55
N ALA A 534 -88.26 -65.58 20.33
CA ALA A 534 -88.96 -65.37 21.60
C ALA A 534 -90.47 -65.21 21.38
N ARG A 535 -90.89 -64.42 20.37
CA ARG A 535 -92.31 -64.29 19.99
C ARG A 535 -92.91 -65.62 19.52
N ALA A 536 -92.20 -66.37 18.67
CA ALA A 536 -92.64 -67.69 18.21
C ALA A 536 -92.75 -68.69 19.39
N SER A 537 -91.76 -68.71 20.26
CA SER A 537 -91.75 -69.54 21.49
C SER A 537 -92.90 -69.15 22.42
N PHE A 538 -93.17 -67.85 22.57
CA PHE A 538 -94.31 -67.35 23.33
C PHE A 538 -95.62 -67.87 22.72
N HIS A 539 -95.84 -67.71 21.41
CA HIS A 539 -97.04 -68.21 20.75
C HIS A 539 -97.19 -69.74 20.85
N MET A 540 -96.10 -70.50 20.76
CA MET A 540 -96.13 -71.96 20.96
C MET A 540 -96.49 -72.32 22.40
N ARG A 541 -95.90 -71.64 23.39
CA ARG A 541 -96.27 -71.80 24.81
C ARG A 541 -97.73 -71.44 25.05
N GLU A 542 -98.23 -70.37 24.42
CA GLU A 542 -99.62 -69.95 24.50
C GLU A 542 -100.57 -70.99 23.88
N ARG A 543 -100.23 -71.57 22.73
CA ARG A 543 -100.99 -72.68 22.12
C ARG A 543 -101.00 -73.91 22.99
N VAL A 544 -99.86 -74.28 23.59
CA VAL A 544 -99.79 -75.40 24.56
C VAL A 544 -100.67 -75.09 25.77
N ARG A 545 -100.61 -73.87 26.33
CA ARG A 545 -101.52 -73.44 27.41
C ARG A 545 -102.98 -73.54 26.98
N GLN A 546 -103.35 -73.07 25.80
CA GLN A 546 -104.72 -73.18 25.27
C GLN A 546 -105.18 -74.64 25.10
N GLN A 547 -104.28 -75.57 24.74
CA GLN A 547 -104.60 -76.99 24.58
C GLN A 547 -104.62 -77.78 25.90
N THR A 548 -103.80 -77.38 26.89
CA THR A 548 -103.77 -78.00 28.23
C THR A 548 -104.87 -77.44 29.14
N HIS A 549 -105.26 -76.17 28.97
CA HIS A 549 -106.42 -75.58 29.64
C HIS A 549 -107.72 -75.88 28.88
N LYS A 550 -108.17 -77.15 28.86
CA LYS A 550 -109.54 -77.50 28.43
C LYS A 550 -110.63 -77.09 29.45
N ARG A 551 -110.23 -76.62 30.63
CA ARG A 551 -111.07 -76.04 31.68
C ARG A 551 -110.40 -74.77 32.20
N THR A 552 -110.99 -73.62 31.95
CA THR A 552 -110.54 -72.37 32.57
C THR A 552 -110.97 -72.33 34.04
N PHE A 553 -110.23 -71.62 34.89
CA PHE A 553 -110.60 -71.42 36.29
C PHE A 553 -112.03 -70.85 36.41
N ASP A 554 -112.42 -69.94 35.52
CA ASP A 554 -113.77 -69.38 35.48
C ASP A 554 -114.85 -70.41 35.09
N GLN A 555 -114.55 -71.37 34.22
CA GLN A 555 -115.45 -72.50 33.95
C GLN A 555 -115.58 -73.42 35.16
N MET A 556 -114.48 -73.72 35.86
CA MET A 556 -114.54 -74.51 37.10
C MET A 556 -115.32 -73.78 38.19
N ALA A 557 -115.17 -72.45 38.30
CA ALA A 557 -115.92 -71.63 39.25
C ALA A 557 -117.42 -71.59 38.91
N ARG A 558 -117.78 -71.54 37.62
CA ARG A 558 -119.17 -71.52 37.16
C ARG A 558 -119.85 -72.89 37.26
N GLU A 559 -119.12 -73.97 36.96
CA GLU A 559 -119.56 -75.34 37.25
C GLU A 559 -119.75 -75.55 38.77
N ALA A 560 -118.83 -75.07 39.60
CA ALA A 560 -118.98 -75.14 41.06
C ALA A 560 -120.20 -74.32 41.55
N GLN A 561 -120.46 -73.14 40.99
CA GLN A 561 -121.66 -72.35 41.28
C GLN A 561 -122.96 -73.05 40.84
N LEU A 562 -122.97 -73.67 39.66
CA LEU A 562 -124.12 -74.45 39.16
C LEU A 562 -124.35 -75.72 39.98
N THR A 563 -123.27 -76.40 40.39
CA THR A 563 -123.35 -77.58 41.25
C THR A 563 -123.89 -77.18 42.64
N ALA A 564 -123.44 -76.04 43.16
CA ALA A 564 -123.94 -75.46 44.41
C ALA A 564 -125.42 -75.04 44.33
N SER A 565 -125.87 -74.47 43.21
CA SER A 565 -127.29 -74.11 43.02
C SER A 565 -128.19 -75.33 42.81
N ILE A 566 -127.73 -76.38 42.11
CA ILE A 566 -128.44 -77.65 41.98
C ILE A 566 -128.55 -78.37 43.34
N SER A 567 -127.51 -78.29 44.20
CA SER A 567 -127.60 -78.81 45.57
C SER A 567 -128.51 -78.00 46.50
N ARG A 568 -128.83 -76.74 46.17
CA ARG A 568 -129.77 -75.90 46.94
C ARG A 568 -131.25 -76.12 46.57
N LEU A 569 -131.55 -76.82 45.47
CA LEU A 569 -132.91 -77.12 45.01
C LEU A 569 -133.40 -78.53 45.42
N LYS A 570 -132.63 -79.27 46.23
CA LYS A 570 -133.07 -80.49 46.90
C LYS A 570 -133.31 -80.22 48.38
N LEU A 571 -134.49 -79.69 48.69
CA LEU A 571 -135.22 -79.87 49.96
C LEU A 571 -136.72 -79.79 49.64
#